data_AF-A0A7G4RLL8-F1
#
_entry.id   AF-A0A7G4RLL8-F1
#
_cell.length_a   1.000
_cell.length_b   1.000
_cell.length_c   1.000
_cell.angle_alpha   90.00
_cell.angle_beta   90.00
_cell.angle_gamma   90.00
#
_symmetry.space_group_name_H-M   'P 1'
#
loop_
_entity.id
_entity.type
_entity.pdbx_description
1 polymer ?
#
loop_
_entity_poly.entity_id
_entity_poly.type
_entity_poly.pdbx_seq_one_letter_code
_entity_poly.pdbx_strand_id
1 'polypeptide(L)'
;MIKFIFFFLCLSTSVFADINLDVQSLKIRVGPPIITLGPVPNMIDNLFNSVRLTNNSYLCFTANSFSYKMTGSDPLCLNSRLKPIIGPVANGYADCGLWINDVLIDPENNNHLFGFAHAETACTNSGTHKSMNLVESTDNGKTWSLNRQIITGMDSPTLGKITGEGDANIIPGNENYNYLYILRNRDYRTIVARALKNHPEGPWYKYYNGNWSSPGLGGDATALKVFGSASVWSEKNYVMLLSLPNVSEGVRASFSSDYINFTQLLDPILVSDNSSWDRMPESTELFAYVSAISMKGGRLWGDGRFFLTYMYLEPGSNFGSRYLVKRKVSITTTNAHNVDGSIPQVGVALSRWVNSVPNPNELWTTTAATPGSFKYLDRLGYLMTRKLTGNNAPQTVAIEECRSNWTGGIDHVITLDGTCTKAGYTRLRTLGWLYKDNLPNTTALYRCWSPEKYKSHFASTDINCEGETTEFILGYIMMS
;
A
#
# COMPACT_ATOMS: atom_id res chain seq x y z
N MET A 1 -62.94 17.30 28.96
CA MET A 1 -61.63 17.99 29.00
C MET A 1 -60.55 16.93 28.77
N ILE A 2 -60.27 16.60 27.50
CA ILE A 2 -59.33 15.53 27.12
C ILE A 2 -58.09 16.22 26.54
N LYS A 3 -56.97 16.16 27.27
CA LYS A 3 -55.67 16.69 26.83
C LYS A 3 -55.07 15.69 25.84
N PHE A 4 -55.02 16.07 24.57
CA PHE A 4 -54.16 15.41 23.58
C PHE A 4 -52.70 15.78 23.85
N ILE A 5 -51.91 14.79 24.25
CA ILE A 5 -50.45 14.87 24.31
C ILE A 5 -49.95 14.57 22.89
N PHE A 6 -49.44 15.59 22.21
CA PHE A 6 -48.70 15.41 20.96
C PHE A 6 -47.33 14.83 21.27
N PHE A 7 -47.12 13.56 20.94
CA PHE A 7 -45.80 12.96 20.87
C PHE A 7 -45.10 13.50 19.61
N PHE A 8 -44.12 14.39 19.80
CA PHE A 8 -43.18 14.74 18.74
C PHE A 8 -42.26 13.54 18.50
N LEU A 9 -42.55 12.75 17.45
CA LEU A 9 -41.58 11.81 16.90
C LEU A 9 -40.45 12.65 16.28
N CYS A 10 -39.35 12.79 17.01
CA CYS A 10 -38.09 13.24 16.42
C CYS A 10 -37.58 12.08 15.55
N LEU A 11 -38.02 12.03 14.29
CA LEU A 11 -37.41 11.21 13.26
C LEU A 11 -35.99 11.77 13.05
N SER A 12 -35.02 11.18 13.74
CA SER A 12 -33.61 11.34 13.39
C SER A 12 -33.45 10.75 11.99
N THR A 13 -33.50 11.60 10.98
CA THR A 13 -33.00 11.24 9.65
C THR A 13 -31.51 11.01 9.80
N SER A 14 -31.12 9.76 10.01
CA SER A 14 -29.77 9.30 9.74
C SER A 14 -29.53 9.54 8.27
N VAL A 15 -28.93 10.70 7.95
CA VAL A 15 -28.42 10.97 6.61
C VAL A 15 -27.40 9.89 6.35
N PHE A 16 -27.74 8.90 5.53
CA PHE A 16 -26.76 7.95 5.03
C PHE A 16 -25.68 8.79 4.35
N ALA A 17 -24.45 8.73 4.89
CA ALA A 17 -23.33 9.45 4.31
C ALA A 17 -23.18 9.01 2.85
N ASP A 18 -23.21 9.96 1.92
CA ASP A 18 -22.92 9.67 0.52
C ASP A 18 -21.42 9.46 0.37
N ILE A 19 -21.04 8.19 0.25
CA ILE A 19 -19.65 7.79 0.11
C ILE A 19 -18.97 8.46 -1.09
N ASN A 20 -19.71 8.80 -2.15
CA ASN A 20 -19.14 9.50 -3.29
C ASN A 20 -18.72 10.92 -2.92
N LEU A 21 -19.60 11.67 -2.26
CA LEU A 21 -19.30 13.02 -1.78
C LEU A 21 -18.14 13.01 -0.77
N ASP A 22 -18.13 12.03 0.13
CA ASP A 22 -17.04 11.84 1.09
C ASP A 22 -15.72 11.59 0.37
N VAL A 23 -15.66 10.63 -0.56
CA VAL A 23 -14.44 10.30 -1.32
C VAL A 23 -13.94 11.49 -2.14
N GLN A 24 -14.84 12.27 -2.75
CA GLN A 24 -14.49 13.49 -3.50
C GLN A 24 -13.92 14.60 -2.61
N SER A 25 -14.23 14.59 -1.32
CA SER A 25 -13.77 15.59 -0.35
C SER A 25 -12.42 15.26 0.30
N LEU A 26 -11.89 14.06 0.06
CA LEU A 26 -10.67 13.58 0.74
C LEU A 26 -9.43 14.35 0.27
N LYS A 27 -8.59 14.71 1.25
CA LYS A 27 -7.23 15.19 1.08
C LYS A 27 -6.28 14.21 1.76
N ILE A 28 -5.39 13.60 0.98
CA ILE A 28 -4.47 12.55 1.43
C ILE A 28 -3.03 13.04 1.29
N ARG A 29 -2.23 12.86 2.34
CA ARG A 29 -0.80 13.17 2.34
C ARG A 29 0.01 11.93 2.67
N VAL A 30 0.91 11.57 1.77
CA VAL A 30 1.82 10.44 1.90
C VAL A 30 3.19 10.98 2.26
N GLY A 31 3.71 10.56 3.42
CA GLY A 31 5.00 10.99 3.94
C GLY A 31 6.22 10.39 3.22
N PRO A 32 7.44 10.74 3.66
CA PRO A 32 8.65 10.14 3.13
C PRO A 32 8.64 8.61 3.26
N PRO A 33 9.22 7.88 2.30
CA PRO A 33 9.38 6.44 2.39
C PRO A 33 10.49 6.07 3.36
N ILE A 34 10.25 5.05 4.17
CA ILE A 34 11.22 4.49 5.11
C ILE A 34 11.40 3.02 4.77
N ILE A 35 12.62 2.62 4.45
CA ILE A 35 12.99 1.21 4.31
C ILE A 35 13.12 0.63 5.71
N THR A 36 12.35 -0.42 5.98
CA THR A 36 12.33 -1.09 7.30
C THR A 36 12.97 -2.47 7.30
N LEU A 37 13.14 -3.03 6.10
CA LEU A 37 13.83 -4.29 5.86
C LEU A 37 14.33 -4.30 4.42
N GLY A 38 15.51 -4.84 4.17
CA GLY A 38 16.07 -5.02 2.84
C GLY A 38 17.50 -4.47 2.69
N PRO A 39 18.23 -4.84 1.63
CA PRO A 39 17.81 -5.80 0.62
C PRO A 39 17.73 -7.21 1.21
N VAL A 40 16.65 -7.92 0.93
CA VAL A 40 16.50 -9.33 1.33
C VAL A 40 16.06 -10.16 0.13
N PRO A 41 16.96 -10.95 -0.46
CA PRO A 41 16.60 -11.88 -1.52
C PRO A 41 15.56 -12.86 -1.00
N ASN A 42 14.52 -13.12 -1.78
CA ASN A 42 13.52 -14.16 -1.50
C ASN A 42 12.87 -14.06 -0.11
N MET A 43 12.72 -12.84 0.39
CA MET A 43 11.92 -12.52 1.57
C MET A 43 11.13 -11.26 1.20
N ILE A 44 9.87 -11.14 1.63
CA ILE A 44 8.91 -10.08 1.19
C ILE A 44 8.21 -10.41 -0.13
N ASP A 45 7.54 -11.56 -0.13
CA ASP A 45 6.61 -12.01 -1.15
C ASP A 45 5.20 -12.15 -0.54
N ASN A 46 4.78 -11.15 0.24
CA ASN A 46 3.48 -11.13 0.91
C ASN A 46 3.09 -9.72 1.37
N LEU A 47 1.79 -9.52 1.63
CA LEU A 47 1.28 -8.38 2.39
C LEU A 47 1.95 -8.32 3.76
N PHE A 48 2.52 -7.16 4.10
CA PHE A 48 2.98 -6.91 5.46
C PHE A 48 1.79 -6.72 6.38
N ASN A 49 1.84 -7.36 7.55
CA ASN A 49 0.90 -7.14 8.64
C ASN A 49 1.62 -7.10 10.00
N SER A 50 0.97 -6.52 11.00
CA SER A 50 1.41 -6.58 12.39
C SER A 50 0.24 -6.70 13.35
N VAL A 51 0.49 -7.22 14.54
CA VAL A 51 -0.49 -7.33 15.61
C VAL A 51 0.17 -6.92 16.93
N ARG A 52 -0.54 -6.11 17.72
CA ARG A 52 -0.11 -5.71 19.06
C ARG A 52 -0.61 -6.72 20.07
N LEU A 53 0.32 -7.33 20.81
CA LEU A 53 0.01 -8.26 21.89
C LEU A 53 -0.41 -7.51 23.16
N THR A 54 -1.01 -8.22 24.11
CA THR A 54 -1.48 -7.68 25.39
C THR A 54 -0.35 -7.08 26.25
N ASN A 55 0.86 -7.59 26.11
CA ASN A 55 2.07 -7.04 26.76
C ASN A 55 2.66 -5.81 26.05
N ASN A 56 1.96 -5.23 25.07
CA ASN A 56 2.38 -4.09 24.24
C ASN A 56 3.56 -4.35 23.29
N SER A 57 4.06 -5.58 23.20
CA SER A 57 4.96 -5.96 22.11
C SER A 57 4.17 -6.21 20.82
N TYR A 58 4.88 -6.25 19.70
CA TYR A 58 4.32 -6.46 18.39
C TYR A 58 4.91 -7.70 17.74
N LEU A 59 4.05 -8.43 17.03
CA LEU A 59 4.46 -9.41 16.04
C LEU A 59 4.23 -8.79 14.66
N CYS A 60 5.20 -8.90 13.76
CA CYS A 60 5.09 -8.45 12.38
C CYS A 60 5.40 -9.60 11.42
N PHE A 61 4.68 -9.67 10.31
CA PHE A 61 4.71 -10.81 9.40
C PHE A 61 5.01 -10.38 7.97
N THR A 62 5.74 -11.25 7.29
CA THR A 62 5.94 -11.28 5.84
C THR A 62 6.24 -12.72 5.46
N ALA A 63 6.21 -13.07 4.18
CA ALA A 63 6.45 -14.46 3.77
C ALA A 63 7.15 -14.56 2.42
N ASN A 64 7.70 -15.73 2.12
CA ASN A 64 8.14 -16.21 0.80
C ASN A 64 8.40 -17.72 0.93
N SER A 65 7.47 -18.55 0.44
CA SER A 65 7.32 -19.99 0.72
C SER A 65 7.13 -20.34 2.21
N PHE A 66 7.89 -19.72 3.10
CA PHE A 66 7.73 -19.73 4.55
C PHE A 66 7.16 -18.41 5.02
N SER A 67 6.40 -18.48 6.11
CA SER A 67 6.05 -17.32 6.91
C SER A 67 7.19 -16.98 7.84
N TYR A 68 7.54 -15.69 7.86
CA TYR A 68 8.53 -15.11 8.74
C TYR A 68 7.87 -14.15 9.71
N LYS A 69 8.41 -14.15 10.93
CA LYS A 69 7.99 -13.26 12.00
C LYS A 69 9.14 -12.37 12.43
N MET A 70 8.80 -11.13 12.75
CA MET A 70 9.62 -10.18 13.51
C MET A 70 8.91 -9.87 14.83
N THR A 71 9.68 -9.54 15.85
CA THR A 71 9.18 -9.05 17.14
C THR A 71 9.72 -7.65 17.39
N GLY A 72 8.88 -6.73 17.84
CA GLY A 72 9.29 -5.35 18.10
C GLY A 72 8.47 -4.67 19.20
N SER A 73 8.87 -3.46 19.56
CA SER A 73 8.15 -2.57 20.47
C SER A 73 7.23 -1.58 19.72
N ASP A 74 7.22 -1.66 18.39
CA ASP A 74 6.49 -0.78 17.50
C ASP A 74 5.76 -1.60 16.40
N PRO A 75 4.69 -1.08 15.78
CA PRO A 75 3.88 -1.79 14.79
C PRO A 75 4.62 -2.10 13.48
N LEU A 76 5.84 -1.61 13.31
CA LEU A 76 6.68 -1.85 12.16
C LEU A 76 7.80 -2.85 12.45
N CYS A 77 7.97 -3.24 13.71
CA CYS A 77 9.05 -4.10 14.21
C CYS A 77 10.43 -3.66 13.70
N LEU A 78 10.74 -2.38 13.84
CA LEU A 78 12.00 -1.81 13.37
C LEU A 78 13.19 -2.52 14.03
N ASN A 79 14.27 -2.70 13.27
CA ASN A 79 15.51 -3.33 13.72
C ASN A 79 15.37 -4.80 14.19
N SER A 80 14.26 -5.45 13.87
CA SER A 80 14.03 -6.85 14.16
C SER A 80 14.58 -7.76 13.05
N ARG A 81 14.92 -9.01 13.39
CA ARG A 81 15.34 -10.02 12.42
C ARG A 81 14.17 -10.92 12.06
N LEU A 82 14.11 -11.32 10.80
CA LEU A 82 13.15 -12.33 10.35
C LEU A 82 13.49 -13.69 10.95
N LYS A 83 12.50 -14.34 11.55
CA LYS A 83 12.55 -15.73 12.01
C LYS A 83 11.48 -16.55 11.27
N PRO A 84 11.82 -17.65 10.59
CA PRO A 84 10.81 -18.53 10.00
C PRO A 84 9.97 -19.16 11.11
N ILE A 85 8.65 -19.25 10.91
CA ILE A 85 7.70 -19.76 11.91
C ILE A 85 6.82 -20.89 11.41
N ILE A 86 6.49 -20.92 10.12
CA ILE A 86 5.77 -22.03 9.48
C ILE A 86 6.07 -22.01 7.98
N GLY A 87 6.01 -23.18 7.34
CA GLY A 87 6.29 -23.34 5.92
C GLY A 87 5.38 -24.40 5.31
N PRO A 88 5.78 -24.97 4.16
CA PRO A 88 5.02 -26.00 3.48
C PRO A 88 4.73 -27.20 4.37
N VAL A 89 3.54 -27.79 4.23
CA VAL A 89 3.08 -28.99 4.94
C VAL A 89 2.60 -30.00 3.91
N ALA A 90 3.14 -31.22 3.95
CA ALA A 90 2.79 -32.31 3.03
C ALA A 90 1.40 -32.88 3.35
N ASN A 91 0.35 -32.23 2.85
CA ASN A 91 -1.06 -32.55 3.14
C ASN A 91 -2.00 -32.43 1.92
N GLY A 92 -1.47 -32.14 0.73
CA GLY A 92 -2.22 -32.05 -0.52
C GLY A 92 -2.83 -30.68 -0.84
N TYR A 93 -2.66 -29.67 0.02
CA TYR A 93 -3.17 -28.32 -0.23
C TYR A 93 -2.26 -27.17 0.25
N ALA A 94 -1.17 -27.47 0.94
CA ALA A 94 -0.19 -26.49 1.44
C ALA A 94 1.27 -26.96 1.21
N ASP A 95 1.48 -27.80 0.20
CA ASP A 95 2.74 -28.52 -0.01
C ASP A 95 3.87 -27.66 -0.58
N CYS A 96 3.57 -26.48 -1.14
CA CYS A 96 4.56 -25.61 -1.76
C CYS A 96 4.95 -24.39 -0.93
N GLY A 97 4.03 -23.93 -0.07
CA GLY A 97 4.26 -22.73 0.72
C GLY A 97 3.07 -22.34 1.56
N LEU A 98 3.36 -21.56 2.61
CA LEU A 98 2.38 -21.07 3.56
C LEU A 98 2.76 -19.67 4.03
N TRP A 99 1.96 -18.68 3.63
CA TRP A 99 2.18 -17.25 3.84
C TRP A 99 1.09 -16.71 4.78
N ILE A 100 1.42 -16.41 6.04
CA ILE A 100 0.51 -15.73 6.97
C ILE A 100 0.35 -14.28 6.51
N ASN A 101 -0.83 -13.97 5.99
CA ASN A 101 -1.17 -12.65 5.45
C ASN A 101 -1.76 -11.73 6.52
N ASP A 102 -2.41 -12.33 7.52
CA ASP A 102 -3.02 -11.59 8.62
C ASP A 102 -3.14 -12.43 9.90
N VAL A 103 -3.31 -11.75 11.03
CA VAL A 103 -3.43 -12.38 12.36
C VAL A 103 -4.50 -11.68 13.19
N LEU A 104 -5.39 -12.47 13.78
CA LEU A 104 -6.32 -12.04 14.82
C LEU A 104 -5.90 -12.64 16.16
N ILE A 105 -6.12 -11.87 17.24
CA ILE A 105 -6.03 -12.39 18.61
C ILE A 105 -7.39 -13.01 18.93
N ASP A 106 -7.37 -14.20 19.53
CA ASP A 106 -8.57 -14.83 20.05
C ASP A 106 -9.14 -13.95 21.19
N PRO A 107 -10.40 -13.47 21.07
CA PRO A 107 -11.02 -12.63 22.09
C PRO A 107 -11.21 -13.34 23.44
N GLU A 108 -11.25 -14.68 23.46
CA GLU A 108 -11.44 -15.47 24.68
C GLU A 108 -10.11 -15.89 25.31
N ASN A 109 -9.02 -15.93 24.53
CA ASN A 109 -7.69 -16.28 25.01
C ASN A 109 -6.60 -15.45 24.33
N ASN A 110 -6.11 -14.43 25.02
CA ASN A 110 -5.08 -13.53 24.48
C ASN A 110 -3.73 -14.20 24.15
N ASN A 111 -3.48 -15.44 24.56
CA ASN A 111 -2.30 -16.21 24.15
C ASN A 111 -2.51 -16.99 22.84
N HIS A 112 -3.75 -17.10 22.40
CA HIS A 112 -4.17 -17.79 21.20
C HIS A 112 -4.31 -16.79 20.03
N LEU A 113 -3.67 -17.11 18.90
CA LEU A 113 -3.66 -16.29 17.70
C LEU A 113 -4.13 -17.13 16.51
N PHE A 114 -5.04 -16.55 15.73
CA PHE A 114 -5.49 -17.09 14.45
C PHE A 114 -4.74 -16.40 13.32
N GLY A 115 -3.93 -17.14 12.58
CA GLY A 115 -3.26 -16.69 11.37
C GLY A 115 -4.04 -17.11 10.13
N PHE A 116 -4.27 -16.16 9.23
CA PHE A 116 -4.93 -16.40 7.95
C PHE A 116 -3.85 -16.52 6.89
N ALA A 117 -3.62 -17.75 6.45
CA ALA A 117 -2.50 -18.10 5.62
C ALA A 117 -2.91 -18.43 4.19
N HIS A 118 -2.34 -17.73 3.22
CA HIS A 118 -2.35 -18.19 1.85
C HIS A 118 -1.51 -19.48 1.77
N ALA A 119 -2.00 -20.50 1.07
CA ALA A 119 -1.24 -21.71 0.79
C ALA A 119 -1.30 -22.09 -0.68
N GLU A 120 -0.29 -22.85 -1.08
CA GLU A 120 -0.11 -23.31 -2.44
C GLU A 120 0.13 -24.82 -2.50
N THR A 121 -0.41 -25.43 -3.55
CA THR A 121 -0.18 -26.83 -3.94
C THR A 121 -0.02 -26.95 -5.45
N ALA A 122 0.29 -28.14 -5.95
CA ALA A 122 0.44 -28.46 -7.36
C ALA A 122 1.40 -27.53 -8.12
N CYS A 123 2.49 -27.14 -7.46
CA CYS A 123 3.39 -26.10 -7.97
C CYS A 123 4.36 -26.62 -9.02
N THR A 124 4.58 -25.78 -10.00
CA THR A 124 5.56 -25.95 -11.08
C THR A 124 6.29 -24.63 -11.28
N ASN A 125 7.29 -24.61 -12.16
CA ASN A 125 8.05 -23.38 -12.45
C ASN A 125 7.18 -22.22 -12.96
N SER A 126 5.97 -22.49 -13.47
CA SER A 126 5.09 -21.48 -14.08
C SER A 126 3.64 -21.50 -13.57
N GLY A 127 3.32 -22.26 -12.52
CA GLY A 127 1.94 -22.41 -12.07
C GLY A 127 1.82 -23.00 -10.67
N THR A 128 0.69 -22.72 -10.03
CA THR A 128 0.36 -23.10 -8.65
C THR A 128 -1.16 -23.10 -8.44
N HIS A 129 -1.64 -23.82 -7.44
CA HIS A 129 -3.04 -23.80 -7.03
C HIS A 129 -3.17 -23.19 -5.64
N LYS A 130 -3.92 -22.09 -5.55
CA LYS A 130 -4.04 -21.25 -4.36
C LYS A 130 -5.25 -21.60 -3.51
N SER A 131 -5.07 -21.59 -2.19
CA SER A 131 -6.14 -21.66 -1.18
C SER A 131 -5.87 -20.69 -0.02
N MET A 132 -6.84 -20.52 0.88
CA MET A 132 -6.62 -19.92 2.21
C MET A 132 -6.85 -20.94 3.32
N ASN A 133 -6.04 -20.80 4.37
CA ASN A 133 -5.92 -21.72 5.47
C ASN A 133 -5.90 -20.98 6.81
N LEU A 134 -6.32 -21.67 7.85
CA LEU A 134 -6.18 -21.25 9.23
C LEU A 134 -4.94 -21.91 9.83
N VAL A 135 -4.04 -21.09 10.35
CA VAL A 135 -2.93 -21.52 11.19
C VAL A 135 -3.13 -20.95 12.59
N GLU A 136 -2.64 -21.63 13.61
CA GLU A 136 -2.88 -21.24 14.99
C GLU A 136 -1.59 -21.23 15.80
N SER A 137 -1.56 -20.35 16.79
CA SER A 137 -0.53 -20.30 17.81
C SER A 137 -1.16 -20.14 19.18
N THR A 138 -0.86 -21.04 20.11
CA THR A 138 -1.40 -21.03 21.48
C THR A 138 -0.39 -20.48 22.51
N ASP A 139 0.73 -19.93 22.05
CA ASP A 139 1.86 -19.48 22.88
C ASP A 139 2.35 -18.06 22.55
N ASN A 140 1.42 -17.16 22.20
CA ASN A 140 1.69 -15.78 21.75
C ASN A 140 2.56 -15.71 20.49
N GLY A 141 2.29 -16.57 19.52
CA GLY A 141 2.94 -16.56 18.21
C GLY A 141 4.35 -17.13 18.21
N LYS A 142 4.80 -17.85 19.26
CA LYS A 142 6.16 -18.43 19.30
C LYS A 142 6.23 -19.67 18.42
N THR A 143 5.22 -20.53 18.46
CA THR A 143 5.05 -21.70 17.60
C THR A 143 3.73 -21.59 16.83
N TRP A 144 3.70 -22.16 15.64
CA TRP A 144 2.55 -22.12 14.73
C TRP A 144 2.29 -23.50 14.15
N SER A 145 1.01 -23.83 13.98
CA SER A 145 0.59 -25.09 13.35
C SER A 145 -0.54 -24.85 12.37
N LEU A 146 -0.58 -25.64 11.30
CA LEU A 146 -1.67 -25.62 10.34
C LEU A 146 -2.87 -26.37 10.90
N ASN A 147 -4.03 -25.70 11.01
CA ASN A 147 -5.26 -26.29 11.51
C ASN A 147 -6.09 -26.88 10.36
N ARG A 148 -6.52 -26.04 9.40
CA ARG A 148 -7.42 -26.46 8.31
C ARG A 148 -7.41 -25.49 7.13
N GLN A 149 -7.93 -25.96 6.00
CA GLN A 149 -8.30 -25.12 4.87
C GLN A 149 -9.65 -24.42 5.15
N ILE A 150 -9.77 -23.15 4.77
CA ILE A 150 -10.98 -22.33 5.02
C ILE A 150 -11.59 -21.74 3.75
N ILE A 151 -10.80 -21.51 2.69
CA ILE A 151 -11.29 -21.02 1.39
C ILE A 151 -10.65 -21.82 0.25
N THR A 152 -11.48 -22.26 -0.70
CA THR A 152 -11.07 -22.79 -2.01
C THR A 152 -12.05 -22.35 -3.08
N GLY A 153 -11.56 -22.19 -4.32
CA GLY A 153 -12.43 -21.94 -5.48
C GLY A 153 -13.09 -23.20 -6.04
N MET A 154 -13.86 -23.04 -7.12
CA MET A 154 -14.39 -24.16 -7.91
C MET A 154 -13.36 -24.75 -8.88
N ASP A 155 -12.28 -24.01 -9.15
CA ASP A 155 -11.30 -24.39 -10.15
C ASP A 155 -10.45 -25.57 -9.67
N SER A 156 -10.08 -26.47 -10.57
CA SER A 156 -9.10 -27.52 -10.29
C SER A 156 -7.68 -27.05 -10.60
N PRO A 157 -6.65 -27.58 -9.89
CA PRO A 157 -5.26 -27.36 -10.25
C PRO A 157 -5.01 -27.66 -11.72
N THR A 158 -4.40 -26.72 -12.44
CA THR A 158 -4.09 -26.86 -13.87
C THR A 158 -2.61 -26.65 -14.12
N LEU A 159 -1.96 -27.60 -14.77
CA LEU A 159 -0.52 -27.58 -15.02
C LEU A 159 -0.10 -26.30 -15.76
N GLY A 160 0.95 -25.63 -15.26
CA GLY A 160 1.53 -24.43 -15.86
C GLY A 160 0.63 -23.18 -15.78
N LYS A 161 -0.41 -23.19 -14.92
CA LYS A 161 -1.27 -22.03 -14.66
C LYS A 161 -1.37 -21.75 -13.17
N ILE A 162 -1.59 -20.48 -12.84
CA ILE A 162 -2.02 -20.08 -11.50
C ILE A 162 -3.55 -20.24 -11.43
N THR A 163 -4.04 -21.00 -10.45
CA THR A 163 -5.48 -21.31 -10.27
C THR A 163 -5.90 -21.18 -8.81
N GLY A 164 -7.20 -21.26 -8.54
CA GLY A 164 -7.72 -21.21 -7.17
C GLY A 164 -7.85 -19.79 -6.62
N GLU A 165 -7.99 -19.70 -5.30
CA GLU A 165 -8.34 -18.48 -4.57
C GLU A 165 -7.42 -18.32 -3.36
N GLY A 166 -6.66 -17.22 -3.30
CA GLY A 166 -5.61 -17.02 -2.30
C GLY A 166 -5.28 -15.55 -2.07
N ASP A 167 -4.06 -15.29 -1.57
CA ASP A 167 -3.54 -13.95 -1.31
C ASP A 167 -4.48 -13.04 -0.50
N ALA A 168 -5.27 -13.64 0.38
CA ALA A 168 -6.34 -12.93 1.07
C ALA A 168 -5.85 -12.23 2.33
N ASN A 169 -6.52 -11.16 2.72
CA ASN A 169 -6.33 -10.54 4.02
C ASN A 169 -7.68 -10.35 4.73
N ILE A 170 -7.64 -10.34 6.06
CA ILE A 170 -8.83 -10.25 6.90
C ILE A 170 -9.01 -8.81 7.40
N ILE A 171 -10.26 -8.41 7.55
CA ILE A 171 -10.62 -7.20 8.29
C ILE A 171 -11.72 -7.51 9.30
N PRO A 172 -11.70 -6.87 10.47
CA PRO A 172 -12.88 -6.85 11.33
C PRO A 172 -13.94 -5.96 10.69
N GLY A 173 -15.12 -6.51 10.37
CA GLY A 173 -16.25 -5.72 9.90
C GLY A 173 -17.15 -5.26 11.03
N ASN A 174 -18.20 -4.52 10.69
CA ASN A 174 -19.32 -4.28 11.59
C ASN A 174 -20.26 -5.50 11.56
N GLU A 175 -21.18 -5.59 12.52
CA GLU A 175 -22.21 -6.65 12.56
C GLU A 175 -21.72 -8.07 12.92
N ASN A 176 -20.76 -8.19 13.83
CA ASN A 176 -20.27 -9.50 14.33
C ASN A 176 -19.58 -10.41 13.29
N TYR A 177 -19.23 -9.90 12.11
CA TYR A 177 -18.48 -10.66 11.10
C TYR A 177 -17.04 -10.18 10.92
N ASN A 178 -16.16 -11.13 10.61
CA ASN A 178 -14.88 -10.88 9.94
C ASN A 178 -15.06 -11.05 8.43
N TYR A 179 -14.32 -10.28 7.64
CA TYR A 179 -14.36 -10.35 6.18
C TYR A 179 -12.98 -10.67 5.62
N LEU A 180 -12.91 -11.64 4.71
CA LEU A 180 -11.71 -11.97 3.93
C LEU A 180 -11.88 -11.42 2.52
N TYR A 181 -10.93 -10.59 2.08
CA TYR A 181 -10.82 -10.13 0.70
C TYR A 181 -9.77 -10.97 0.00
N ILE A 182 -10.16 -11.71 -1.02
CA ILE A 182 -9.40 -12.84 -1.59
C ILE A 182 -9.15 -12.57 -3.07
N LEU A 183 -7.93 -12.83 -3.56
CA LEU A 183 -7.64 -12.82 -4.99
C LEU A 183 -8.10 -14.15 -5.61
N ARG A 184 -8.89 -14.04 -6.68
CA ARG A 184 -9.27 -15.19 -7.51
C ARG A 184 -8.48 -15.19 -8.81
N ASN A 185 -7.77 -16.28 -9.08
CA ASN A 185 -6.80 -16.32 -10.18
C ASN A 185 -7.42 -16.48 -11.57
N ARG A 186 -8.62 -17.08 -11.69
CA ARG A 186 -9.24 -17.31 -13.01
C ARG A 186 -9.57 -16.03 -13.78
N ASP A 187 -9.80 -14.93 -13.06
CA ASP A 187 -10.17 -13.63 -13.63
C ASP A 187 -9.42 -12.44 -13.02
N TYR A 188 -8.44 -12.69 -12.13
CA TYR A 188 -7.64 -11.68 -11.45
C TYR A 188 -8.48 -10.60 -10.75
N ARG A 189 -9.60 -11.02 -10.13
CA ARG A 189 -10.50 -10.14 -9.38
C ARG A 189 -10.45 -10.44 -7.89
N THR A 190 -10.80 -9.44 -7.07
CA THR A 190 -11.07 -9.66 -5.65
C THR A 190 -12.50 -10.16 -5.46
N ILE A 191 -12.65 -11.17 -4.61
CA ILE A 191 -13.92 -11.65 -4.07
C ILE A 191 -13.90 -11.46 -2.56
N VAL A 192 -15.05 -11.61 -1.91
CA VAL A 192 -15.16 -11.45 -0.46
C VAL A 192 -15.93 -12.60 0.18
N ALA A 193 -15.44 -13.04 1.33
CA ALA A 193 -16.10 -14.01 2.20
C ALA A 193 -16.23 -13.46 3.61
N ARG A 194 -17.19 -13.96 4.39
CA ARG A 194 -17.35 -13.59 5.80
C ARG A 194 -17.60 -14.80 6.69
N ALA A 195 -17.15 -14.70 7.94
CA ALA A 195 -17.43 -15.64 9.03
C ALA A 195 -17.69 -14.85 10.33
N LEU A 196 -18.34 -15.49 11.30
CA LEU A 196 -18.60 -14.84 12.58
C LEU A 196 -17.28 -14.51 13.31
N LYS A 197 -17.24 -13.39 14.03
CA LYS A 197 -16.04 -12.93 14.74
C LYS A 197 -15.55 -13.90 15.81
N ASN A 198 -16.48 -14.56 16.49
CA ASN A 198 -16.22 -15.57 17.51
C ASN A 198 -16.00 -16.97 16.93
N HIS A 199 -16.14 -17.15 15.61
CA HIS A 199 -15.83 -18.37 14.88
C HIS A 199 -14.94 -18.08 13.66
N PRO A 200 -13.71 -17.54 13.87
CA PRO A 200 -12.78 -17.23 12.79
C PRO A 200 -12.39 -18.47 11.95
N GLU A 201 -12.53 -19.67 12.50
CA GLU A 201 -12.36 -20.96 11.84
C GLU A 201 -13.44 -21.26 10.79
N GLY A 202 -14.55 -20.52 10.80
CA GLY A 202 -15.68 -20.67 9.90
C GLY A 202 -16.91 -21.33 10.55
N PRO A 203 -17.93 -21.71 9.75
CA PRO A 203 -17.92 -21.72 8.29
C PRO A 203 -17.81 -20.32 7.67
N TRP A 204 -17.05 -20.23 6.57
CA TRP A 204 -16.95 -19.03 5.76
C TRP A 204 -18.00 -19.06 4.64
N TYR A 205 -18.60 -17.91 4.34
CA TYR A 205 -19.56 -17.75 3.25
C TYR A 205 -19.12 -16.64 2.31
N LYS A 206 -19.02 -16.94 1.01
CA LYS A 206 -18.71 -16.00 -0.06
C LYS A 206 -19.94 -15.22 -0.48
N TYR A 207 -19.71 -13.96 -0.87
CA TYR A 207 -20.75 -13.17 -1.52
C TYR A 207 -20.97 -13.67 -2.94
N TYR A 208 -22.19 -14.09 -3.25
CA TYR A 208 -22.57 -14.63 -4.55
C TYR A 208 -24.00 -14.21 -4.90
N ASN A 209 -24.17 -13.60 -6.07
CA ASN A 209 -25.45 -13.18 -6.64
C ASN A 209 -26.34 -12.42 -5.64
N GLY A 210 -25.75 -11.45 -4.93
CA GLY A 210 -26.48 -10.61 -3.98
C GLY A 210 -26.49 -11.12 -2.53
N ASN A 211 -26.05 -12.35 -2.27
CA ASN A 211 -26.24 -13.00 -0.98
C ASN A 211 -24.95 -13.65 -0.42
N TRP A 212 -24.85 -13.71 0.91
CA TRP A 212 -23.77 -14.41 1.63
C TRP A 212 -24.12 -15.88 1.85
N SER A 213 -24.17 -16.66 0.77
CA SER A 213 -24.72 -18.03 0.79
C SER A 213 -23.78 -19.10 0.22
N SER A 214 -22.81 -18.71 -0.60
CA SER A 214 -21.93 -19.66 -1.25
C SER A 214 -20.86 -20.14 -0.25
N PRO A 215 -20.57 -21.45 -0.15
CA PRO A 215 -19.61 -21.96 0.81
C PRO A 215 -18.18 -21.46 0.53
N GLY A 216 -17.43 -21.19 1.59
CA GLY A 216 -16.02 -20.82 1.52
C GLY A 216 -15.17 -21.88 0.83
N LEU A 217 -15.46 -23.16 1.11
CA LEU A 217 -14.83 -24.31 0.46
C LEU A 217 -15.64 -24.75 -0.76
N GLY A 218 -15.03 -24.67 -1.94
CA GLY A 218 -15.58 -25.16 -3.20
C GLY A 218 -16.73 -24.34 -3.80
N GLY A 219 -17.18 -23.27 -3.12
CA GLY A 219 -18.26 -22.41 -3.63
C GLY A 219 -17.76 -21.34 -4.61
N ASP A 220 -18.68 -20.80 -5.41
CA ASP A 220 -18.39 -19.66 -6.29
C ASP A 220 -18.53 -18.31 -5.56
N ALA A 221 -18.12 -17.22 -6.20
CA ALA A 221 -18.28 -15.86 -5.70
C ALA A 221 -18.51 -14.84 -6.83
N THR A 222 -19.23 -13.77 -6.50
CA THR A 222 -19.35 -12.60 -7.36
C THR A 222 -18.09 -11.75 -7.20
N ALA A 223 -17.41 -11.46 -8.31
CA ALA A 223 -16.25 -10.56 -8.32
C ALA A 223 -16.65 -9.13 -7.94
N LEU A 224 -15.83 -8.49 -7.13
CA LEU A 224 -15.90 -7.07 -6.89
C LEU A 224 -15.44 -6.31 -8.14
N LYS A 225 -15.98 -5.10 -8.33
CA LYS A 225 -15.60 -4.23 -9.47
C LYS A 225 -14.19 -3.65 -9.33
N VAL A 226 -13.66 -3.67 -8.11
CA VAL A 226 -12.30 -3.27 -7.76
C VAL A 226 -11.55 -4.49 -7.22
N PHE A 227 -10.24 -4.36 -7.10
CA PHE A 227 -9.40 -5.38 -6.46
C PHE A 227 -8.48 -4.69 -5.44
N GLY A 228 -7.86 -5.45 -4.54
CA GLY A 228 -6.87 -4.92 -3.60
C GLY A 228 -6.90 -5.56 -2.22
N SER A 229 -5.95 -5.14 -1.38
CA SER A 229 -5.89 -5.55 0.02
C SER A 229 -6.74 -4.64 0.89
N ALA A 230 -7.47 -5.23 1.84
CA ALA A 230 -8.44 -4.51 2.65
C ALA A 230 -7.85 -3.92 3.94
N SER A 231 -8.47 -2.83 4.41
CA SER A 231 -8.30 -2.24 5.73
C SER A 231 -9.58 -1.47 6.10
N VAL A 232 -9.71 -1.00 7.34
CA VAL A 232 -10.92 -0.29 7.79
C VAL A 232 -10.58 1.05 8.41
N TRP A 233 -11.22 2.10 7.93
CA TRP A 233 -11.27 3.42 8.55
C TRP A 233 -12.34 3.44 9.64
N SER A 234 -11.94 3.43 10.91
CA SER A 234 -12.86 3.27 12.03
C SER A 234 -13.90 4.38 12.18
N GLU A 235 -13.53 5.66 11.98
CA GLU A 235 -14.45 6.78 12.23
C GLU A 235 -15.59 6.84 11.22
N LYS A 236 -15.33 6.44 9.98
CA LYS A 236 -16.31 6.43 8.88
C LYS A 236 -16.96 5.06 8.67
N ASN A 237 -16.40 4.01 9.29
CA ASN A 237 -16.69 2.62 8.98
C ASN A 237 -16.59 2.33 7.47
N TYR A 238 -15.53 2.84 6.84
CA TYR A 238 -15.26 2.56 5.44
C TYR A 238 -14.21 1.47 5.32
N VAL A 239 -14.50 0.44 4.52
CA VAL A 239 -13.46 -0.45 4.01
C VAL A 239 -12.67 0.31 2.96
N MET A 240 -11.35 0.30 3.09
CA MET A 240 -10.44 0.79 2.06
C MET A 240 -9.71 -0.41 1.42
N LEU A 241 -9.78 -0.51 0.09
CA LEU A 241 -8.91 -1.38 -0.68
C LEU A 241 -7.74 -0.59 -1.26
N LEU A 242 -6.52 -1.12 -1.10
CA LEU A 242 -5.33 -0.64 -1.79
C LEU A 242 -4.86 -1.63 -2.85
N SER A 243 -4.52 -1.11 -4.02
CA SER A 243 -4.25 -1.94 -5.20
C SER A 243 -3.35 -1.25 -6.22
N LEU A 244 -2.79 -2.01 -7.15
CA LEU A 244 -2.00 -1.51 -8.30
C LEU A 244 -2.60 -2.05 -9.60
N PRO A 245 -3.71 -1.44 -10.12
CA PRO A 245 -4.58 -2.03 -11.15
C PRO A 245 -3.88 -2.44 -12.42
N ASN A 246 -2.90 -1.65 -12.81
CA ASN A 246 -1.97 -2.00 -13.84
C ASN A 246 -0.66 -1.29 -13.55
N VAL A 247 0.34 -1.64 -14.34
CA VAL A 247 1.72 -1.20 -14.18
C VAL A 247 1.90 0.32 -14.30
N SER A 248 0.95 1.06 -14.88
CA SER A 248 1.09 2.49 -15.20
C SER A 248 0.08 3.42 -14.50
N GLU A 249 -0.85 2.88 -13.71
CA GLU A 249 -1.87 3.68 -13.01
C GLU A 249 -1.47 4.10 -11.60
N GLY A 250 -0.37 3.56 -11.08
CA GLY A 250 0.03 3.77 -9.70
C GLY A 250 -0.89 3.08 -8.68
N VAL A 251 -0.59 3.28 -7.40
CA VAL A 251 -1.35 2.64 -6.31
C VAL A 251 -2.70 3.35 -6.14
N ARG A 252 -3.82 2.64 -6.22
CA ARG A 252 -5.18 3.18 -6.07
C ARG A 252 -5.79 2.84 -4.73
N ALA A 253 -6.60 3.76 -4.20
CA ALA A 253 -7.48 3.54 -3.06
C ALA A 253 -8.95 3.51 -3.50
N SER A 254 -9.73 2.56 -2.98
CA SER A 254 -11.18 2.51 -3.17
C SER A 254 -11.87 2.31 -1.83
N PHE A 255 -13.01 2.95 -1.62
CA PHE A 255 -13.73 2.97 -0.35
C PHE A 255 -15.12 2.36 -0.48
N SER A 256 -15.57 1.59 0.52
CA SER A 256 -16.91 1.01 0.60
C SER A 256 -17.50 1.16 1.99
N SER A 257 -18.79 1.47 2.07
CA SER A 257 -19.56 1.49 3.32
C SER A 257 -20.36 0.20 3.56
N ASP A 258 -20.44 -0.69 2.56
CA ASP A 258 -21.28 -1.89 2.56
C ASP A 258 -20.50 -3.18 2.26
N TYR A 259 -19.15 -3.10 2.28
CA TYR A 259 -18.20 -4.19 2.04
C TYR A 259 -18.18 -4.73 0.60
N ILE A 260 -19.06 -4.27 -0.31
CA ILE A 260 -19.23 -4.82 -1.66
C ILE A 260 -19.06 -3.76 -2.75
N ASN A 261 -19.70 -2.61 -2.58
CA ASN A 261 -19.73 -1.54 -3.57
C ASN A 261 -18.69 -0.49 -3.22
N PHE A 262 -17.75 -0.29 -4.14
CA PHE A 262 -16.60 0.58 -3.92
C PHE A 262 -16.63 1.81 -4.81
N THR A 263 -16.27 2.95 -4.21
CA THR A 263 -16.00 4.22 -4.87
C THR A 263 -14.49 4.41 -4.91
N GLN A 264 -13.93 4.52 -6.12
CA GLN A 264 -12.49 4.69 -6.30
C GLN A 264 -12.09 6.17 -6.18
N LEU A 265 -10.97 6.43 -5.51
CA LEU A 265 -10.35 7.75 -5.47
C LEU A 265 -9.73 8.09 -6.83
N LEU A 266 -9.99 9.31 -7.34
CA LEU A 266 -9.49 9.74 -8.64
C LEU A 266 -7.95 9.82 -8.71
N ASP A 267 -7.31 10.24 -7.63
CA ASP A 267 -5.86 10.38 -7.53
C ASP A 267 -5.24 9.06 -7.06
N PRO A 268 -4.17 8.55 -7.70
CA PRO A 268 -3.37 7.47 -7.12
C PRO A 268 -2.75 7.91 -5.80
N ILE A 269 -2.63 7.00 -4.84
CA ILE A 269 -1.86 7.19 -3.59
C ILE A 269 -0.35 7.30 -3.90
N LEU A 270 0.14 6.54 -4.87
CA LEU A 270 1.52 6.59 -5.38
C LEU A 270 1.51 6.57 -6.91
N VAL A 271 2.45 7.28 -7.54
CA VAL A 271 2.66 7.24 -8.99
C VAL A 271 3.43 5.98 -9.36
N SER A 272 3.16 5.41 -10.54
CA SER A 272 4.01 4.38 -11.14
C SER A 272 3.91 4.47 -12.66
N ASP A 273 5.03 4.37 -13.36
CA ASP A 273 5.06 4.39 -14.84
C ASP A 273 4.95 2.98 -15.43
N ASN A 274 5.69 2.02 -14.86
CA ASN A 274 5.77 0.63 -15.32
C ASN A 274 6.21 -0.33 -14.18
N SER A 275 5.32 -0.58 -13.23
CA SER A 275 5.48 -1.55 -12.13
C SER A 275 5.35 -3.02 -12.58
N SER A 276 6.16 -3.43 -13.54
CA SER A 276 6.12 -4.80 -14.09
C SER A 276 6.80 -5.81 -13.17
N TRP A 277 6.19 -7.00 -13.08
CA TRP A 277 6.79 -8.22 -12.52
C TRP A 277 7.84 -8.83 -13.45
N ASP A 278 7.66 -8.68 -14.76
CA ASP A 278 8.66 -9.06 -15.77
C ASP A 278 9.73 -7.97 -15.84
N ARG A 279 10.78 -8.13 -15.02
CA ARG A 279 11.82 -7.13 -14.83
C ARG A 279 12.78 -7.09 -16.01
N MET A 280 12.87 -5.91 -16.63
CA MET A 280 13.83 -5.55 -17.67
C MET A 280 14.75 -4.41 -17.18
N PRO A 281 15.94 -4.18 -17.77
CA PRO A 281 16.84 -3.11 -17.36
C PRO A 281 16.20 -1.71 -17.35
N GLU A 282 15.26 -1.46 -18.27
CA GLU A 282 14.49 -0.22 -18.41
C GLU A 282 13.23 -0.16 -17.54
N SER A 283 12.91 -1.23 -16.80
CA SER A 283 11.75 -1.23 -15.91
C SER A 283 11.90 -0.16 -14.84
N THR A 284 10.84 0.62 -14.64
CA THR A 284 10.77 1.52 -13.48
C THR A 284 10.60 0.69 -12.20
N GLU A 285 10.40 1.35 -11.08
CA GLU A 285 10.19 0.67 -9.80
C GLU A 285 8.99 -0.30 -9.80
N LEU A 286 9.11 -1.35 -8.98
CA LEU A 286 7.99 -2.25 -8.67
C LEU A 286 7.44 -1.92 -7.29
N PHE A 287 6.13 -1.70 -7.20
CA PHE A 287 5.36 -1.76 -5.97
C PHE A 287 4.57 -3.06 -5.96
N ALA A 288 4.67 -3.83 -4.90
CA ALA A 288 3.88 -5.04 -4.73
C ALA A 288 3.43 -5.19 -3.29
N TYR A 289 2.43 -6.02 -3.05
CA TYR A 289 1.94 -6.32 -1.70
C TYR A 289 1.56 -5.08 -0.89
N VAL A 290 0.89 -4.14 -1.56
CA VAL A 290 0.48 -2.87 -0.97
C VAL A 290 -0.55 -3.12 0.12
N SER A 291 -0.39 -2.49 1.28
CA SER A 291 -1.23 -2.70 2.46
C SER A 291 -1.34 -1.43 3.30
N ALA A 292 -2.50 -1.25 3.95
CA ALA A 292 -2.73 -0.21 4.95
C ALA A 292 -2.81 -0.82 6.35
N ILE A 293 -1.88 -0.42 7.20
CA ILE A 293 -1.75 -0.93 8.58
C ILE A 293 -1.95 0.22 9.55
N SER A 294 -2.69 -0.04 10.62
CA SER A 294 -2.93 0.94 11.68
C SER A 294 -1.63 1.42 12.31
N MET A 295 -1.66 2.66 12.80
CA MET A 295 -0.60 3.21 13.65
C MET A 295 -0.40 2.41 14.96
N LYS A 296 -1.32 1.49 15.28
CA LYS A 296 -1.29 0.59 16.44
C LYS A 296 -1.17 -0.89 16.06
N GLY A 297 -0.88 -1.20 14.79
CA GLY A 297 -0.90 -2.57 14.26
C GLY A 297 -2.30 -3.05 13.87
N GLY A 298 -2.36 -4.05 13.00
CA GLY A 298 -3.58 -4.60 12.43
C GLY A 298 -4.18 -3.71 11.34
N ARG A 299 -5.37 -4.08 10.87
CA ARG A 299 -6.02 -3.50 9.68
C ARG A 299 -7.06 -2.43 9.99
N LEU A 300 -7.35 -2.20 11.27
CA LEU A 300 -8.31 -1.18 11.74
C LEU A 300 -7.55 0.09 12.12
N TRP A 301 -7.65 1.12 11.29
CA TRP A 301 -6.97 2.38 11.46
C TRP A 301 -7.94 3.53 11.72
N GLY A 302 -7.47 4.54 12.44
CA GLY A 302 -8.27 5.68 12.89
C GLY A 302 -7.48 6.97 12.90
N ASP A 303 -8.09 8.05 13.37
CA ASP A 303 -7.61 9.44 13.31
C ASP A 303 -7.22 9.89 11.90
N GLY A 304 -7.80 9.26 10.86
CA GLY A 304 -7.40 9.47 9.48
C GLY A 304 -5.94 9.08 9.20
N ARG A 305 -5.32 8.19 9.98
CA ARG A 305 -3.88 7.87 9.87
C ARG A 305 -3.60 6.38 9.79
N PHE A 306 -2.71 6.01 8.87
CA PHE A 306 -2.22 4.65 8.73
C PHE A 306 -0.79 4.63 8.16
N PHE A 307 -0.15 3.47 8.23
CA PHE A 307 1.06 3.15 7.48
C PHE A 307 0.69 2.49 6.16
N LEU A 308 1.08 3.11 5.05
CA LEU A 308 1.15 2.45 3.76
C LEU A 308 2.41 1.57 3.75
N THR A 309 2.26 0.28 3.50
CA THR A 309 3.37 -0.67 3.42
C THR A 309 3.35 -1.37 2.06
N TYR A 310 4.53 -1.68 1.52
CA TYR A 310 4.67 -2.38 0.24
C TYR A 310 6.07 -2.98 0.08
N MET A 311 6.17 -4.02 -0.73
CA MET A 311 7.43 -4.45 -1.31
C MET A 311 7.84 -3.49 -2.42
N TYR A 312 9.13 -3.17 -2.45
CA TYR A 312 9.73 -2.24 -3.40
C TYR A 312 10.94 -2.87 -4.08
N LEU A 313 11.05 -2.68 -5.39
CA LEU A 313 12.26 -2.87 -6.18
C LEU A 313 12.62 -1.54 -6.85
N GLU A 314 13.90 -1.17 -6.79
CA GLU A 314 14.44 -0.04 -7.54
C GLU A 314 14.30 -0.23 -9.06
N PRO A 315 14.25 0.88 -9.84
CA PRO A 315 14.35 0.82 -11.30
C PRO A 315 15.51 -0.06 -11.77
N GLY A 316 15.25 -0.91 -12.76
CA GLY A 316 16.22 -1.87 -13.31
C GLY A 316 16.65 -3.01 -12.39
N SER A 317 16.22 -3.03 -11.11
CA SER A 317 16.60 -4.08 -10.18
C SER A 317 15.74 -5.35 -10.35
N ASN A 318 16.31 -6.47 -9.91
CA ASN A 318 15.66 -7.79 -9.93
C ASN A 318 15.22 -8.20 -8.50
N PHE A 319 14.57 -9.35 -8.42
CA PHE A 319 14.02 -9.91 -7.18
C PHE A 319 15.06 -10.25 -6.08
N GLY A 320 16.35 -10.17 -6.36
CA GLY A 320 17.42 -10.28 -5.36
C GLY A 320 17.47 -9.10 -4.38
N SER A 321 16.91 -7.94 -4.73
CA SER A 321 17.00 -6.71 -3.95
C SER A 321 15.62 -6.20 -3.50
N ARG A 322 14.83 -7.06 -2.85
CA ARG A 322 13.53 -6.66 -2.30
C ARG A 322 13.69 -5.82 -1.03
N TYR A 323 12.87 -4.78 -0.92
CA TYR A 323 12.77 -3.91 0.26
C TYR A 323 11.34 -3.85 0.77
N LEU A 324 11.17 -3.80 2.08
CA LEU A 324 9.89 -3.48 2.72
C LEU A 324 9.90 -2.00 3.06
N VAL A 325 9.07 -1.25 2.35
CA VAL A 325 8.94 0.20 2.50
C VAL A 325 7.68 0.53 3.25
N LYS A 326 7.75 1.57 4.08
CA LYS A 326 6.63 2.09 4.86
C LYS A 326 6.55 3.60 4.71
N ARG A 327 5.33 4.13 4.60
CA ARG A 327 5.05 5.58 4.56
C ARG A 327 3.93 5.89 5.52
N LYS A 328 4.07 6.96 6.30
CA LYS A 328 2.94 7.49 7.07
C LYS A 328 1.97 8.15 6.11
N VAL A 329 0.68 7.86 6.22
CA VAL A 329 -0.38 8.48 5.44
C VAL A 329 -1.35 9.17 6.39
N SER A 330 -1.77 10.38 6.03
CA SER A 330 -2.86 11.09 6.69
C SER A 330 -3.96 11.44 5.70
N ILE A 331 -5.20 11.26 6.13
CA ILE A 331 -6.43 11.59 5.41
C ILE A 331 -7.17 12.64 6.22
N THR A 332 -7.55 13.72 5.57
CA THR A 332 -8.48 14.73 6.09
C THR A 332 -9.60 14.95 5.07
N THR A 333 -10.70 15.56 5.52
CA THR A 333 -11.77 16.02 4.63
C THR A 333 -11.65 17.51 4.41
N THR A 334 -12.12 17.98 3.25
CA THR A 334 -12.16 19.42 2.91
C THR A 334 -13.54 19.77 2.36
N ASN A 335 -13.89 21.05 2.32
CA ASN A 335 -15.14 21.50 1.71
C ASN A 335 -15.07 21.51 0.17
N ALA A 336 -13.89 21.29 -0.41
CA ALA A 336 -13.70 21.24 -1.85
C ALA A 336 -13.87 19.80 -2.34
N HIS A 337 -14.77 19.60 -3.31
CA HIS A 337 -15.07 18.29 -3.88
C HIS A 337 -14.40 18.16 -5.25
N ASN A 338 -13.54 17.16 -5.41
CA ASN A 338 -12.89 16.85 -6.68
C ASN A 338 -13.80 16.01 -7.58
N VAL A 339 -14.73 16.65 -8.30
CA VAL A 339 -15.73 15.96 -9.14
C VAL A 339 -15.18 15.59 -10.53
N ASP A 340 -14.37 16.46 -11.12
CA ASP A 340 -13.87 16.35 -12.51
C ASP A 340 -12.35 16.17 -12.62
N GLY A 341 -11.67 16.06 -11.47
CA GLY A 341 -10.22 15.95 -11.40
C GLY A 341 -9.47 17.28 -11.38
N SER A 342 -10.15 18.41 -11.21
CA SER A 342 -9.52 19.74 -11.21
C SER A 342 -8.77 20.08 -9.93
N ILE A 343 -8.94 19.29 -8.87
CA ILE A 343 -8.34 19.50 -7.55
C ILE A 343 -7.48 18.28 -7.19
N PRO A 344 -6.22 18.47 -6.73
CA PRO A 344 -5.42 17.36 -6.24
C PRO A 344 -5.92 16.90 -4.88
N GLN A 345 -6.28 15.63 -4.78
CA GLN A 345 -6.64 14.96 -3.54
C GLN A 345 -5.40 14.37 -2.87
N VAL A 346 -4.47 13.80 -3.63
CA VAL A 346 -3.27 13.15 -3.07
C VAL A 346 -2.03 14.02 -3.28
N GLY A 347 -1.25 14.15 -2.21
CA GLY A 347 0.09 14.73 -2.24
C GLY A 347 1.13 13.73 -1.70
N VAL A 348 2.17 13.45 -2.46
CA VAL A 348 3.30 12.60 -2.04
C VAL A 348 4.50 13.47 -1.69
N ALA A 349 5.07 13.25 -0.51
CA ALA A 349 6.19 14.02 -0.01
C ALA A 349 7.40 13.91 -0.95
N LEU A 350 7.85 15.06 -1.46
CA LEU A 350 9.16 15.19 -2.08
C LEU A 350 10.17 15.43 -0.97
N SER A 351 11.10 14.49 -0.82
CA SER A 351 12.02 14.45 0.31
C SER A 351 13.46 14.45 -0.15
N ARG A 352 14.30 15.16 0.61
CA ARG A 352 15.74 15.18 0.40
C ARG A 352 16.42 14.18 1.33
N TRP A 353 17.37 13.48 0.74
CA TRP A 353 18.21 12.49 1.37
C TRP A 353 19.67 12.83 1.12
N VAL A 354 20.53 12.48 2.07
CA VAL A 354 21.97 12.65 1.95
C VAL A 354 22.66 11.32 2.23
N ASN A 355 23.56 10.92 1.33
CA ASN A 355 24.50 9.86 1.59
C ASN A 355 25.88 10.47 1.83
N SER A 356 26.40 10.31 3.05
CA SER A 356 27.70 10.88 3.45
C SER A 356 28.90 10.01 3.05
N VAL A 357 28.67 8.89 2.36
CA VAL A 357 29.71 7.92 1.98
C VAL A 357 29.44 7.39 0.56
N PRO A 358 30.34 7.60 -0.42
CA PRO A 358 31.65 8.27 -0.36
C PRO A 358 31.58 9.79 -0.56
N ASN A 359 32.70 10.49 -0.31
CA ASN A 359 32.87 11.92 -0.56
C ASN A 359 32.99 12.17 -2.09
N PRO A 360 32.26 13.14 -2.69
CA PRO A 360 31.35 14.13 -2.08
C PRO A 360 30.00 13.55 -1.64
N ASN A 361 29.39 14.20 -0.64
CA ASN A 361 28.05 13.88 -0.16
C ASN A 361 27.07 13.87 -1.34
N GLU A 362 26.45 12.72 -1.59
CA GLU A 362 25.44 12.58 -2.62
C GLU A 362 24.09 13.05 -2.06
N LEU A 363 23.49 14.03 -2.74
CA LEU A 363 22.12 14.45 -2.48
C LEU A 363 21.18 13.73 -3.41
N TRP A 364 20.06 13.28 -2.86
CA TRP A 364 18.98 12.69 -3.62
C TRP A 364 17.66 13.31 -3.19
N THR A 365 17.02 14.06 -4.08
CA THR A 365 15.66 14.56 -3.86
C THR A 365 14.69 13.67 -4.62
N THR A 366 13.79 12.97 -3.93
CA THR A 366 12.89 11.98 -4.55
C THR A 366 11.63 11.74 -3.71
N THR A 367 10.61 11.15 -4.34
CA THR A 367 9.43 10.58 -3.68
C THR A 367 9.56 9.07 -3.43
N ALA A 368 10.59 8.41 -3.96
CA ALA A 368 10.81 6.98 -3.85
C ALA A 368 11.67 6.60 -2.64
N ALA A 369 11.69 5.30 -2.31
CA ALA A 369 12.59 4.79 -1.29
C ALA A 369 14.04 4.89 -1.78
N THR A 370 14.95 5.23 -0.86
CA THR A 370 16.39 5.39 -1.13
C THR A 370 17.19 4.30 -0.42
N PRO A 371 17.41 3.12 -1.06
CA PRO A 371 18.28 2.09 -0.51
C PRO A 371 19.71 2.55 -0.26
N GLY A 372 20.43 1.82 0.59
CA GLY A 372 21.80 2.13 0.97
C GLY A 372 21.90 3.04 2.19
N SER A 373 22.94 3.87 2.23
CA SER A 373 23.33 4.66 3.41
C SER A 373 22.68 6.05 3.47
N PHE A 374 21.67 6.31 2.65
CA PHE A 374 20.96 7.59 2.63
C PHE A 374 20.23 7.86 3.94
N LYS A 375 20.41 9.07 4.45
CA LYS A 375 19.71 9.59 5.62
C LYS A 375 18.72 10.66 5.18
N TYR A 376 17.52 10.60 5.74
CA TYR A 376 16.51 11.64 5.54
C TYR A 376 17.04 12.98 6.06
N LEU A 377 16.91 14.02 5.24
CA LEU A 377 17.26 15.38 5.61
C LEU A 377 16.00 16.20 5.86
N ASP A 378 15.16 16.38 4.83
CA ASP A 378 13.97 17.24 4.93
C ASP A 378 12.91 16.92 3.87
N ARG A 379 11.71 17.50 4.03
CA ARG A 379 10.59 17.46 3.07
C ARG A 379 10.38 18.84 2.47
N LEU A 380 10.49 18.93 1.16
CA LEU A 380 10.33 20.18 0.41
C LEU A 380 8.87 20.57 0.17
N GLY A 381 7.98 19.57 0.10
CA GLY A 381 6.55 19.76 -0.14
C GLY A 381 5.90 18.48 -0.63
N TYR A 382 4.78 18.60 -1.33
CA TYR A 382 4.00 17.50 -1.87
C TYR A 382 3.80 17.64 -3.39
N LEU A 383 4.15 16.59 -4.12
CA LEU A 383 3.82 16.44 -5.54
C LEU A 383 2.42 15.84 -5.69
N MET A 384 1.67 16.32 -6.68
CA MET A 384 0.43 15.67 -7.09
C MET A 384 0.76 14.32 -7.75
N THR A 385 -0.16 13.37 -7.69
CA THR A 385 0.03 12.00 -8.22
C THR A 385 -0.62 11.76 -9.58
N ARG A 386 -1.21 12.80 -10.16
CA ARG A 386 -1.65 12.82 -11.55
C ARG A 386 -1.64 14.24 -12.10
N LYS A 387 -1.70 14.34 -13.43
CA LYS A 387 -2.06 15.58 -14.11
C LYS A 387 -3.50 15.97 -13.74
N LEU A 388 -3.72 17.24 -13.42
CA LEU A 388 -5.08 17.74 -13.18
C LEU A 388 -5.89 17.77 -14.48
N THR A 389 -7.19 17.54 -14.36
CA THR A 389 -8.15 17.43 -15.47
C THR A 389 -9.39 18.26 -15.16
N GLY A 390 -10.25 18.49 -16.15
CA GLY A 390 -11.44 19.33 -15.96
C GLY A 390 -11.25 20.73 -16.52
N ASN A 391 -12.37 21.42 -16.75
CA ASN A 391 -12.39 22.64 -17.57
C ASN A 391 -11.69 23.83 -16.90
N ASN A 392 -11.65 23.84 -15.57
CA ASN A 392 -11.06 24.92 -14.77
C ASN A 392 -9.79 24.47 -14.02
N ALA A 393 -9.21 23.33 -14.40
CA ALA A 393 -8.00 22.83 -13.77
C ALA A 393 -6.82 23.76 -14.03
N PRO A 394 -6.06 24.16 -13.00
CA PRO A 394 -4.81 24.89 -13.19
C PRO A 394 -3.82 24.07 -14.04
N GLN A 395 -2.96 24.76 -14.78
CA GLN A 395 -1.92 24.08 -15.54
C GLN A 395 -0.93 23.41 -14.57
N THR A 396 -0.59 22.16 -14.88
CA THR A 396 0.42 21.39 -14.15
C THR A 396 1.54 20.93 -15.06
N VAL A 397 2.74 20.80 -14.51
CA VAL A 397 3.92 20.27 -15.18
C VAL A 397 4.38 18.99 -14.50
N ALA A 398 4.69 17.97 -15.29
CA ALA A 398 5.26 16.72 -14.80
C ALA A 398 6.77 16.88 -14.60
N ILE A 399 7.29 16.30 -13.53
CA ILE A 399 8.72 16.21 -13.27
C ILE A 399 9.15 14.75 -13.16
N GLU A 400 10.34 14.47 -13.66
CA GLU A 400 10.95 13.15 -13.68
C GLU A 400 12.26 13.15 -12.91
N GLU A 401 12.60 11.96 -12.42
CA GLU A 401 13.88 11.71 -11.77
C GLU A 401 14.83 11.03 -12.76
N CYS A 402 16.05 11.54 -12.84
CA CYS A 402 17.11 10.97 -13.64
C CYS A 402 18.35 10.67 -12.81
N ARG A 403 19.17 9.77 -13.35
CA ARG A 403 20.45 9.38 -12.78
C ARG A 403 21.54 9.40 -13.84
N SER A 404 22.71 9.95 -13.50
CA SER A 404 23.87 9.89 -14.37
C SER A 404 24.53 8.50 -14.34
N ASN A 405 25.17 8.14 -15.45
CA ASN A 405 26.02 6.95 -15.55
C ASN A 405 27.51 7.33 -15.70
N TRP A 406 27.89 8.49 -15.15
CA TRP A 406 29.23 9.04 -15.33
C TRP A 406 30.23 8.48 -14.33
N THR A 407 31.51 8.51 -14.70
CA THR A 407 32.61 8.15 -13.81
C THR A 407 32.89 9.31 -12.85
N GLY A 408 32.98 9.04 -11.53
CA GLY A 408 33.37 10.04 -10.52
C GLY A 408 32.28 10.44 -9.52
N GLY A 409 31.07 9.90 -9.65
CA GLY A 409 29.96 10.12 -8.73
C GLY A 409 28.62 9.92 -9.44
N ILE A 410 27.59 9.56 -8.68
CA ILE A 410 26.22 9.49 -9.17
C ILE A 410 25.58 10.85 -8.96
N ASP A 411 24.97 11.38 -10.02
CA ASP A 411 24.21 12.62 -10.00
C ASP A 411 22.73 12.28 -10.15
N HIS A 412 21.95 12.65 -9.13
CA HIS A 412 20.50 12.50 -9.09
C HIS A 412 19.86 13.84 -9.38
N VAL A 413 19.21 13.95 -10.55
CA VAL A 413 18.64 15.21 -11.01
C VAL A 413 17.12 15.09 -11.17
N ILE A 414 16.41 16.13 -10.74
CA ILE A 414 15.00 16.32 -11.06
C ILE A 414 14.91 17.27 -12.24
N THR A 415 14.13 16.92 -13.25
CA THR A 415 13.94 17.74 -14.44
C THR A 415 12.50 17.68 -14.93
N LEU A 416 12.16 18.50 -15.92
CA LEU A 416 10.86 18.44 -16.58
C LEU A 416 10.73 17.14 -17.38
N ASP A 417 9.53 16.57 -17.44
CA ASP A 417 9.26 15.32 -18.15
C ASP A 417 9.76 15.33 -19.61
N GLY A 418 10.40 14.22 -20.02
CA GLY A 418 10.93 14.04 -21.37
C GLY A 418 12.26 14.75 -21.66
N THR A 419 13.06 15.05 -20.63
CA THR A 419 14.36 15.73 -20.75
C THR A 419 15.55 14.90 -20.27
N CYS A 420 15.39 13.89 -19.40
CA CYS A 420 16.47 13.05 -18.87
C CYS A 420 17.41 12.55 -19.98
N THR A 421 16.88 11.80 -20.95
CA THR A 421 17.69 11.18 -22.01
C THR A 421 18.34 12.21 -22.92
N LYS A 422 17.65 13.32 -23.21
CA LYS A 422 18.19 14.42 -24.04
C LYS A 422 19.38 15.10 -23.35
N ALA A 423 19.38 15.14 -22.02
CA ALA A 423 20.46 15.66 -21.20
C ALA A 423 21.56 14.62 -20.89
N GLY A 424 21.48 13.41 -21.46
CA GLY A 424 22.47 12.34 -21.24
C GLY A 424 22.31 11.56 -19.94
N TYR A 425 21.16 11.68 -19.27
CA TYR A 425 20.82 10.91 -18.07
C TYR A 425 19.96 9.69 -18.38
N THR A 426 20.02 8.69 -17.50
CA THR A 426 19.04 7.59 -17.47
C THR A 426 17.79 8.06 -16.73
N ARG A 427 16.62 7.96 -17.36
CA ARG A 427 15.34 8.22 -16.71
C ARG A 427 15.02 7.08 -15.74
N LEU A 428 14.64 7.42 -14.50
CA LEU A 428 14.26 6.44 -13.49
C LEU A 428 12.73 6.30 -13.38
N ARG A 429 12.01 7.43 -13.30
CA ARG A 429 10.56 7.46 -13.01
C ARG A 429 9.98 8.86 -13.16
N THR A 430 8.65 8.95 -13.29
CA THR A 430 7.86 10.15 -12.96
C THR A 430 7.83 10.34 -11.45
N LEU A 431 8.16 11.53 -10.95
CA LEU A 431 8.04 11.85 -9.52
C LEU A 431 6.65 12.34 -9.15
N GLY A 432 6.00 13.06 -10.07
CA GLY A 432 4.66 13.62 -9.90
C GLY A 432 4.48 14.92 -10.68
N TRP A 433 3.49 15.71 -10.28
CA TRP A 433 3.14 16.96 -10.94
C TRP A 433 3.21 18.15 -9.97
N LEU A 434 3.68 19.27 -10.50
CA LEU A 434 3.72 20.60 -9.88
C LEU A 434 2.68 21.50 -10.54
N TYR A 435 2.23 22.54 -9.85
CA TYR A 435 1.54 23.64 -10.53
C TYR A 435 2.55 24.39 -11.40
N LYS A 436 2.09 24.88 -12.56
CA LYS A 436 2.92 25.72 -13.43
C LYS A 436 3.04 27.14 -12.91
N ASP A 437 1.97 27.66 -12.33
CA ASP A 437 1.86 29.02 -11.80
C ASP A 437 1.82 29.01 -10.26
N ASN A 438 2.19 30.15 -9.66
CA ASN A 438 2.11 30.33 -8.21
C ASN A 438 0.65 30.39 -7.75
N LEU A 439 0.23 29.42 -6.94
CA LEU A 439 -1.11 29.34 -6.36
C LEU A 439 -1.06 29.42 -4.81
N PRO A 440 -2.19 29.69 -4.14
CA PRO A 440 -2.25 29.65 -2.68
C PRO A 440 -1.72 28.32 -2.11
N ASN A 441 -0.95 28.40 -1.01
CA ASN A 441 -0.29 27.26 -0.36
C ASN A 441 0.70 26.49 -1.24
N THR A 442 1.33 27.17 -2.21
CA THR A 442 2.43 26.63 -3.01
C THR A 442 3.70 27.46 -2.85
N THR A 443 4.84 26.82 -3.10
CA THR A 443 6.17 27.46 -3.11
C THR A 443 6.90 27.07 -4.38
N ALA A 444 7.71 27.97 -4.94
CA ALA A 444 8.55 27.65 -6.08
C ALA A 444 9.56 26.53 -5.73
N LEU A 445 9.71 25.57 -6.62
CA LEU A 445 10.73 24.52 -6.54
C LEU A 445 11.76 24.77 -7.63
N TYR A 446 13.03 24.88 -7.25
CA TYR A 446 14.14 25.17 -8.14
C TYR A 446 14.98 23.93 -8.37
N ARG A 447 15.54 23.80 -9.58
CA ARG A 447 16.66 22.89 -9.84
C ARG A 447 17.96 23.64 -9.53
N CYS A 448 18.77 23.02 -8.70
CA CYS A 448 19.99 23.59 -8.16
C CYS A 448 21.18 22.73 -8.55
N TRP A 449 22.31 23.37 -8.82
CA TRP A 449 23.58 22.72 -9.08
C TRP A 449 24.59 23.13 -8.02
N SER A 450 25.21 22.13 -7.37
CA SER A 450 26.29 22.35 -6.42
C SER A 450 27.59 21.79 -6.98
N PRO A 451 28.42 22.62 -7.64
CA PRO A 451 29.66 22.16 -8.27
C PRO A 451 30.76 21.74 -7.28
N GLU A 452 30.81 22.37 -6.09
CA GLU A 452 31.91 22.18 -5.15
C GLU A 452 31.52 21.33 -3.94
N LYS A 453 30.42 21.68 -3.28
CA LYS A 453 29.99 21.08 -2.00
C LYS A 453 29.45 19.66 -2.16
N TYR A 454 28.55 19.45 -3.11
CA TYR A 454 27.92 18.14 -3.35
C TYR A 454 28.36 17.48 -4.67
N LYS A 455 28.88 18.28 -5.63
CA LYS A 455 29.15 17.85 -7.01
C LYS A 455 27.95 17.16 -7.67
N SER A 456 26.74 17.61 -7.32
CA SER A 456 25.48 16.96 -7.68
C SER A 456 24.36 17.99 -7.78
N HIS A 457 23.34 17.64 -8.54
CA HIS A 457 22.09 18.39 -8.60
C HIS A 457 21.21 18.07 -7.38
N PHE A 458 20.35 19.02 -7.04
CA PHE A 458 19.29 18.82 -6.07
C PHE A 458 18.14 19.78 -6.38
N ALA A 459 16.98 19.58 -5.75
CA ALA A 459 15.89 20.55 -5.84
C ALA A 459 15.70 21.27 -4.51
N SER A 460 15.49 22.59 -4.51
CA SER A 460 15.29 23.41 -3.31
C SER A 460 14.07 24.32 -3.43
N THR A 461 13.54 24.76 -2.28
CA THR A 461 12.51 25.82 -2.23
C THR A 461 13.12 27.20 -1.95
N ASP A 462 14.43 27.28 -1.70
CA ASP A 462 15.17 28.53 -1.61
C ASP A 462 15.49 29.05 -3.02
N ILE A 463 15.14 30.31 -3.30
CA ILE A 463 15.42 30.98 -4.57
C ILE A 463 16.92 31.14 -4.84
N ASN A 464 17.75 31.11 -3.80
CA ASN A 464 19.20 31.15 -3.92
C ASN A 464 19.83 29.74 -3.82
N CYS A 465 19.03 28.68 -3.94
CA CYS A 465 19.49 27.29 -3.87
C CYS A 465 20.40 27.00 -2.66
N GLU A 466 20.07 27.54 -1.48
CA GLU A 466 20.85 27.35 -0.25
C GLU A 466 22.31 27.84 -0.37
N GLY A 467 22.54 28.87 -1.20
CA GLY A 467 23.86 29.43 -1.49
C GLY A 467 24.57 28.78 -2.69
N GLU A 468 23.95 27.81 -3.35
CA GLU A 468 24.47 27.15 -4.55
C GLU A 468 23.92 27.81 -5.84
N THR A 469 24.19 27.22 -7.01
CA THR A 469 23.74 27.77 -8.30
C THR A 469 22.29 27.40 -8.58
N THR A 470 21.44 28.40 -8.80
CA THR A 470 20.08 28.19 -9.33
C THR A 470 20.14 28.07 -10.85
N GLU A 471 19.63 26.97 -11.39
CA GLU A 471 19.55 26.80 -12.85
C GLU A 471 18.21 27.34 -13.38
N PHE A 472 17.09 26.83 -12.86
CA PHE A 472 15.74 27.28 -13.22
C PHE A 472 14.67 26.77 -12.26
N ILE A 473 13.45 27.32 -12.39
CA ILE A 473 12.26 26.88 -11.69
C ILE A 473 11.64 25.63 -12.35
N LEU A 474 11.40 24.58 -11.58
CA LEU A 474 10.70 23.37 -12.00
C LEU A 474 9.18 23.55 -12.03
N GLY A 475 8.66 24.36 -11.10
CA GLY A 475 7.23 24.65 -10.92
C GLY A 475 6.93 25.04 -9.47
N TYR A 476 5.67 24.94 -9.06
CA TYR A 476 5.21 25.30 -7.73
C TYR A 476 4.67 24.06 -7.00
N ILE A 477 5.34 23.71 -5.89
CA ILE A 477 5.04 22.53 -5.07
C ILE A 477 4.01 22.85 -3.99
N MET A 478 3.14 21.91 -3.65
CA MET A 478 2.15 22.10 -2.58
C MET A 478 2.81 22.01 -1.20
N MET A 479 2.49 22.94 -0.30
CA MET A 479 3.06 22.95 1.06
C MET A 479 2.22 22.17 2.08
N SER A 480 0.95 21.90 1.77
CA SER A 480 0.02 21.22 2.68
C SER A 480 -0.84 20.18 2.02
#